data_AF-A0A2V6CGL0-F1
#
_entry.id   AF-A0A2V6CGL0-F1
#
_cell.length_a   1.000
_cell.length_b   1.000
_cell.length_c   1.000
_cell.angle_alpha   90.00
_cell.angle_beta   90.00
_cell.angle_gamma   90.00
#
_symmetry.space_group_name_H-M   'P 1'
#
loop_
_entity.id
_entity.type
_entity.pdbx_description
1 polymer ?
#
loop_
_entity_poly.entity_id
_entity_poly.type
_entity_poly.pdbx_seq_one_letter_code
_entity_poly.pdbx_strand_id
1 'polypeptide(L)' 'MSELSKNISQSVLVPMVVEQTGRGERAYDIYSRLLKDRIIFIGTPID' A
#
# COMPACT_ATOMS: atom_id res chain seq x y z
N MET A 1 -17.37 -29.62 9.76
CA MET A 1 -16.24 -29.51 10.71
C MET A 1 -14.92 -29.87 10.01
N SER A 2 -14.54 -29.18 8.93
CA SER A 2 -13.27 -29.48 8.21
C SER A 2 -12.65 -28.31 7.46
N GLU A 3 -13.07 -27.06 7.69
CA GLU A 3 -12.55 -25.89 6.94
C GLU A 3 -12.13 -24.71 7.85
N LEU A 4 -11.91 -24.94 9.13
CA LEU A 4 -11.53 -23.88 10.07
C LEU A 4 -10.03 -23.93 10.45
N SER A 5 -9.14 -23.81 9.46
CA SER A 5 -7.72 -23.50 9.73
C SER A 5 -7.02 -22.97 8.47
N LYS A 6 -7.42 -21.79 8.01
CA LYS A 6 -6.59 -21.00 7.10
C LYS A 6 -6.89 -19.52 7.18
N ASN A 7 -6.73 -18.95 8.38
CA ASN A 7 -6.48 -17.52 8.51
C ASN A 7 -5.02 -17.34 8.92
N ILE A 8 -4.13 -17.53 7.93
CA ILE A 8 -2.83 -16.88 7.98
C ILE A 8 -3.17 -15.41 7.85
N SER A 9 -2.99 -14.63 8.91
CA SER A 9 -3.02 -13.18 8.87
C SER A 9 -2.05 -12.73 7.78
N GLN A 10 -2.53 -12.52 6.56
CA GLN A 10 -1.76 -11.89 5.49
C GLN A 10 -1.59 -10.44 5.92
N SER A 11 -0.53 -10.17 6.67
CA SER A 11 0.00 -8.82 6.74
C SER A 11 0.34 -8.45 5.30
N VAL A 12 -0.51 -7.62 4.69
CA VAL A 12 -0.24 -7.09 3.35
C VAL A 12 1.03 -6.25 3.49
N LEU A 13 2.16 -6.81 3.05
CA LEU A 13 3.44 -6.11 3.04
C LEU A 13 3.38 -5.05 1.93
N VAL A 14 3.14 -3.80 2.31
CA VAL A 14 3.19 -2.67 1.39
C VAL A 14 4.65 -2.24 1.24
N PRO A 15 5.20 -2.21 0.00
CA PRO A 15 6.58 -1.81 -0.19
C PRO A 15 6.78 -0.33 0.13
N MET A 16 7.94 -0.04 0.73
CA MET A 16 8.39 1.32 1.02
C MET A 16 9.27 1.81 -0.14
N VAL A 17 9.04 3.05 -0.56
CA VAL A 17 9.77 3.73 -1.63
C VAL A 17 10.47 4.97 -1.09
N VAL A 18 11.63 5.29 -1.64
CA VAL A 18 12.41 6.48 -1.28
C VAL A 18 12.33 7.47 -2.44
N GLU A 19 11.78 8.66 -2.17
CA GLU A 19 11.73 9.78 -3.10
C GLU A 19 12.93 10.71 -2.86
N GLN A 20 13.72 10.96 -3.90
CA GLN A 20 14.75 11.99 -3.87
C GLN A 20 14.14 13.36 -4.17
N THR A 21 14.36 14.31 -3.28
CA THR A 21 13.99 15.72 -3.45
C THR A 21 15.24 16.58 -3.46
N GLY A 22 15.15 17.82 -3.96
CA GLY A 22 16.28 18.75 -3.95
C GLY A 22 16.82 19.11 -2.55
N ARG A 23 16.15 18.71 -1.47
CA ARG A 23 16.57 18.92 -0.07
C ARG A 23 16.91 17.62 0.66
N GLY A 24 16.92 16.47 -0.02
CA GLY A 24 17.23 15.16 0.57
C GLY A 24 16.22 14.07 0.20
N GLU A 25 16.25 12.96 0.93
CA GLU A 25 15.43 11.77 0.69
C GLU A 25 14.21 11.74 1.62
N ARG A 26 13.07 11.32 1.09
CA ARG A 26 11.86 11.11 1.87
C ARG A 26 11.24 9.76 1.53
N ALA A 27 10.99 8.96 2.56
CA ALA A 27 10.39 7.65 2.36
C ALA A 27 8.86 7.70 2.48
N TYR A 28 8.19 6.92 1.65
CA TYR A 28 6.74 6.77 1.59
C TYR A 28 6.40 5.30 1.42
N ASP A 29 5.20 4.89 1.80
CA ASP A 29 4.60 3.72 1.16
C ASP A 29 4.19 4.06 -0.28
N ILE A 30 4.07 3.05 -1.14
CA ILE A 30 3.78 3.26 -2.56
C ILE A 30 2.45 4.00 -2.79
N TYR A 31 1.42 3.77 -1.97
CA TYR A 31 0.11 4.39 -2.15
C TYR A 31 0.13 5.88 -1.77
N SER A 32 0.79 6.23 -0.68
CA SER A 32 1.01 7.61 -0.25
C SER A 32 1.82 8.40 -1.29
N ARG A 33 2.84 7.77 -1.90
CA ARG A 33 3.60 8.41 -2.98
C ARG A 33 2.71 8.72 -4.19
N LEU A 34 1.83 7.81 -4.58
CA LEU A 34 0.91 8.00 -5.71
C LEU A 34 -0.19 9.02 -5.38
N LEU A 35 -0.68 9.04 -4.14
CA LEU A 35 -1.66 10.02 -3.68
C LEU A 35 -1.12 11.45 -3.74
N LYS A 36 0.18 11.66 -3.46
CA LYS A 36 0.86 12.95 -3.63
C LYS A 36 0.77 13.47 -5.08
N ASP A 37 0.78 12.57 -6.06
CA ASP A 37 0.61 12.89 -7.48
C ASP A 37 -0.87 12.94 -7.91
N ARG A 38 -1.80 12.90 -6.94
CA ARG A 38 -3.26 12.86 -7.12
C ARG A 38 -3.75 11.63 -7.88
N ILE A 39 -3.05 10.50 -7.73
CA ILE A 39 -3.44 9.20 -8.29
C ILE A 39 -4.16 8.42 -7.19
N ILE A 40 -5.41 7.99 -7.47
CA ILE A 40 -6.28 7.27 -6.53
C ILE A 40 -6.59 5.89 -7.10
N PHE A 41 -6.46 4.85 -6.27
CA PHE A 41 -6.86 3.49 -6.61
C PHE A 41 -8.17 3.15 -5.92
N ILE A 42 -9.13 2.63 -6.68
CA ILE A 42 -10.35 2.02 -6.15
C ILE A 42 -10.11 0.51 -6.12
N GLY A 43 -9.87 -0.03 -4.93
CA GLY A 43 -9.58 -1.45 -4.71
C GLY A 43 -10.81 -2.32 -4.50
N THR A 44 -12.01 -1.74 -4.52
CA THR A 44 -13.28 -2.41 -4.23
C THR A 44 -14.31 -2.13 -5.32
N PRO A 45 -15.32 -3.01 -5.49
CA PRO A 45 -16.48 -2.68 -6.30
C PRO A 45 -17.15 -1.37 -5.86
N ILE A 46 -17.82 -0.72 -6.80
CA ILE A 46 -18.66 0.45 -6.54
C ILE A 46 -20.09 -0.07 -6.34
N ASP A 47 -20.73 0.35 -5.25
CA ASP A 47 -22.14 0.08 -4.94
C ASP A 47 -23.07 1.21 -5.45
#